data_AF-A0A2M6VAY1-F1
#
_entry.id   AF-A0A2M6VAY1-F1
#
_cell.length_a   1.000
_cell.length_b   1.000
_cell.length_c   1.000
_cell.angle_alpha   90.00
_cell.angle_beta   90.00
_cell.angle_gamma   90.00
#
_symmetry.space_group_name_H-M   'P 1'
#
loop_
_entity.id
_entity.type
_entity.pdbx_description
1 polymer ?
#
loop_
_entity_poly.entity_id
_entity_poly.type
_entity_poly.pdbx_seq_one_letter_code
_entity_poly.pdbx_strand_id
1 'polypeptide(L)'
;MKNNLGPRRAALAVALKASCLVLALLGGPWARADGLDLLAQFMKQARSGQAQFTQVVTSPSRSGQVARAKTSSGSFEFQRPGKFRFDYRKPFVQTLVADGQTLWLHDQDLNQVTARPQSQVLGATPAALLTSASDLQALKKDFQFTPEPDRDGLQWVRATPQAPDGPVRSVMVGLRAAANGPELVVLDVQDSLGQRSLLTFSAFATNPVLPASTFVFKAPAGADVIRP
;
A
#
# COMPACT_ATOMS: atom_id res chain seq x y z
N MET A 1 -6.87 72.21 65.82
CA MET A 1 -7.12 73.40 64.98
C MET A 1 -6.49 73.19 63.61
N LYS A 2 -7.21 73.56 62.53
CA LYS A 2 -6.92 73.46 61.07
C LYS A 2 -7.33 72.10 60.45
N ASN A 3 -8.57 71.92 59.96
CA ASN A 3 -9.28 72.45 58.76
C ASN A 3 -8.78 71.90 57.39
N ASN A 4 -9.66 71.10 56.77
CA ASN A 4 -10.13 71.08 55.37
C ASN A 4 -9.18 71.45 54.21
N LEU A 5 -9.16 70.60 53.17
CA LEU A 5 -9.78 70.91 51.86
C LEU A 5 -9.91 69.64 50.99
N GLY A 6 -10.98 69.58 50.20
CA GLY A 6 -11.48 68.42 49.47
C GLY A 6 -10.87 68.11 48.08
N PRO A 7 -11.63 67.45 47.18
CA PRO A 7 -11.14 66.37 46.30
C PRO A 7 -10.86 66.81 44.86
N ARG A 8 -10.07 66.02 44.11
CA ARG A 8 -10.10 66.03 42.64
C ARG A 8 -10.02 64.63 42.03
N ARG A 9 -11.01 64.36 41.20
CA ARG A 9 -11.30 63.15 40.43
C ARG A 9 -10.20 62.90 39.38
N ALA A 10 -9.82 61.64 39.22
CA ALA A 10 -9.60 61.05 37.90
C ALA A 10 -9.82 59.53 38.02
N ALA A 11 -10.85 59.06 37.36
CA ALA A 11 -11.15 57.65 37.22
C ALA A 11 -10.06 56.96 36.40
N LEU A 12 -9.66 55.75 36.77
CA LEU A 12 -9.41 54.74 35.76
C LEU A 12 -9.88 53.37 36.27
N ALA A 13 -10.78 52.84 35.47
CA ALA A 13 -11.52 51.62 35.62
C ALA A 13 -10.63 50.37 35.58
N VAL A 14 -11.04 49.38 36.38
CA VAL A 14 -11.24 47.96 35.98
C VAL A 14 -9.99 47.09 35.84
N ALA A 15 -9.95 45.83 36.26
CA ALA A 15 -10.79 45.00 37.14
C ALA A 15 -10.04 43.67 37.42
N LEU A 16 -10.52 42.96 38.44
CA LEU A 16 -10.55 41.49 38.58
C LEU A 16 -9.28 40.68 38.29
N LYS A 17 -8.58 40.28 39.37
CA LYS A 17 -7.70 39.10 39.36
C LYS A 17 -8.56 37.84 39.51
N ALA A 18 -8.96 37.24 38.40
CA ALA A 18 -9.47 35.87 38.37
C ALA A 18 -8.30 34.89 38.22
N SER A 19 -8.07 34.06 39.24
CA SER A 19 -7.08 32.96 39.17
C SER A 19 -7.53 31.95 38.11
N CYS A 20 -6.76 31.84 37.03
CA CYS A 20 -6.98 30.88 35.97
C CYS A 20 -6.18 29.60 36.29
N LEU A 21 -6.89 28.55 36.69
CA LEU A 21 -6.39 27.17 36.77
C LEU A 21 -6.16 26.67 35.34
N VAL A 22 -4.93 26.75 34.83
CA VAL A 22 -4.58 26.17 33.53
C VAL A 22 -4.22 24.70 33.72
N LEU A 23 -5.16 23.86 33.30
CA LEU A 23 -5.06 22.42 33.17
C LEU A 23 -3.96 22.07 32.16
N ALA A 24 -2.85 21.49 32.60
CA ALA A 24 -1.83 20.94 31.73
C ALA A 24 -2.40 19.71 31.00
N LEU A 25 -2.87 19.91 29.77
CA LEU A 25 -3.24 18.82 28.87
C LEU A 25 -1.99 17.98 28.60
N LEU A 26 -1.99 16.78 29.15
CA LEU A 26 -1.08 15.68 28.86
C LEU A 26 -1.15 15.37 27.36
N GLY A 27 -0.24 15.96 26.59
CA GLY A 27 0.12 15.45 25.26
C GLY A 27 0.81 14.11 25.46
N GLY A 28 0.03 13.03 25.57
CA GLY A 28 0.58 11.68 25.50
C GLY A 28 1.37 11.54 24.20
N PRO A 29 2.52 10.85 24.17
CA PRO A 29 3.17 10.54 22.92
C PRO A 29 2.16 9.73 22.11
N TRP A 30 1.64 10.31 21.03
CA TRP A 30 1.11 9.49 19.95
C TRP A 30 2.26 8.61 19.55
N ALA A 31 2.21 7.35 19.99
CA ALA A 31 3.09 6.32 19.51
C ALA A 31 2.88 6.28 18.00
N ARG A 32 3.74 6.99 17.26
CA ARG A 32 3.90 6.79 15.83
C ARG A 32 4.31 5.34 15.72
N ALA A 33 3.37 4.47 15.36
CA ALA A 33 3.73 3.11 14.99
C ALA A 33 4.80 3.25 13.91
N ASP A 34 5.93 2.60 14.07
CA ASP A 34 6.92 2.57 13.01
C ASP A 34 6.24 1.96 11.78
N GLY A 35 6.40 2.53 10.58
CA GLY A 35 5.84 1.95 9.36
C GLY A 35 6.23 0.47 9.20
N LEU A 36 7.42 0.11 9.69
CA LEU A 36 7.89 -1.26 9.72
C LEU A 36 7.08 -2.16 10.67
N ASP A 37 6.68 -1.64 11.84
CA ASP A 37 5.79 -2.34 12.76
C ASP A 37 4.41 -2.54 12.15
N LEU A 38 3.89 -1.50 11.46
CA LEU A 38 2.60 -1.57 10.80
C LEU A 38 2.61 -2.59 9.65
N LEU A 39 3.70 -2.63 8.87
CA LEU A 39 3.91 -3.66 7.84
C LEU A 39 4.02 -5.06 8.47
N ALA A 40 4.77 -5.22 9.55
CA ALA A 40 4.92 -6.49 10.25
C ALA A 40 3.56 -7.00 10.76
N GLN A 41 2.75 -6.10 11.33
CA GLN A 41 1.38 -6.41 11.76
C GLN A 41 0.50 -6.81 10.58
N PHE A 42 0.54 -6.08 9.46
CA PHE A 42 -0.22 -6.40 8.25
C PHE A 42 0.10 -7.82 7.76
N MET A 43 1.39 -8.14 7.61
CA MET A 43 1.83 -9.45 7.13
C MET A 43 1.43 -10.59 8.07
N LYS A 44 1.44 -10.35 9.39
CA LYS A 44 1.05 -11.34 10.39
C LYS A 44 -0.46 -11.57 10.44
N GLN A 45 -1.25 -10.51 10.34
CA GLN A 45 -2.70 -10.53 10.57
C GLN A 45 -3.50 -10.83 9.30
N ALA A 46 -3.11 -10.27 8.15
CA ALA A 46 -3.83 -10.48 6.91
C ALA A 46 -3.42 -11.84 6.30
N ARG A 47 -4.21 -12.89 6.50
CA ARG A 47 -4.03 -14.18 5.81
C ARG A 47 -4.73 -14.20 4.46
N SER A 48 -5.83 -13.46 4.31
CA SER A 48 -6.44 -13.13 3.04
C SER A 48 -6.78 -11.64 2.98
N GLY A 49 -7.04 -11.15 1.77
CA GLY A 49 -7.53 -9.80 1.57
C GLY A 49 -8.26 -9.65 0.24
N GLN A 50 -9.14 -8.65 0.19
CA GLN A 50 -9.84 -8.23 -1.02
C GLN A 50 -9.83 -6.71 -1.10
N ALA A 51 -9.64 -6.16 -2.28
CA ALA A 51 -9.69 -4.73 -2.53
C ALA A 51 -10.09 -4.43 -3.98
N GLN A 52 -10.49 -3.19 -4.25
CA GLN A 52 -10.39 -2.63 -5.58
C GLN A 52 -9.03 -1.95 -5.74
N PHE A 53 -8.54 -1.87 -6.98
CA PHE A 53 -7.29 -1.17 -7.26
C PHE A 53 -7.40 -0.25 -8.47
N THR A 54 -6.60 0.80 -8.46
CA THR A 54 -6.19 1.55 -9.66
C THR A 54 -4.68 1.46 -9.77
N GLN A 55 -4.18 1.12 -10.95
CA GLN A 55 -2.76 1.01 -11.26
C GLN A 55 -2.39 2.06 -12.29
N VAL A 56 -1.31 2.78 -12.06
CA VAL A 56 -0.69 3.68 -13.06
C VAL A 56 0.71 3.19 -13.33
N VAL A 57 0.96 2.78 -14.58
CA VAL A 57 2.27 2.35 -15.06
C VAL A 57 2.88 3.46 -15.92
N THR A 58 3.98 4.03 -15.45
CA THR A 58 4.71 5.09 -16.12
C THR A 58 6.04 4.55 -16.63
N SER A 59 6.25 4.61 -17.95
CA SER A 59 7.54 4.26 -18.55
C SER A 59 8.51 5.45 -18.45
N PRO A 60 9.83 5.20 -18.33
CA PRO A 60 10.82 6.27 -18.31
C PRO A 60 10.74 7.10 -19.59
N SER A 61 10.77 8.43 -19.46
CA SER A 61 10.80 9.32 -20.61
C SER A 61 12.16 9.29 -21.29
N ARG A 62 12.17 9.39 -22.62
CA ARG A 62 13.37 9.80 -23.36
C ARG A 62 13.45 11.32 -23.38
N SER A 63 14.68 11.85 -23.46
CA SER A 63 14.96 13.29 -23.57
C SER A 63 13.97 13.98 -24.54
N GLY A 64 13.25 14.99 -24.04
CA GLY A 64 12.28 15.78 -24.82
C GLY A 64 10.87 15.18 -24.98
N GLN A 65 10.56 14.03 -24.37
CA GLN A 65 9.22 13.43 -24.44
C GLN A 65 8.52 13.38 -23.07
N VAL A 66 7.21 13.61 -23.08
CA VAL A 66 6.35 13.39 -21.90
C VAL A 66 6.33 11.89 -21.59
N ALA A 67 6.54 11.53 -20.31
CA ALA A 67 6.46 10.15 -19.85
C ALA A 67 5.07 9.58 -20.15
N ARG A 68 5.01 8.42 -20.81
CA ARG A 68 3.74 7.76 -21.10
C ARG A 68 3.27 7.01 -19.86
N ALA A 69 2.04 7.27 -19.45
CA ALA A 69 1.38 6.56 -18.36
C ALA A 69 0.20 5.73 -18.92
N LYS A 70 0.06 4.51 -18.42
CA LYS A 70 -1.10 3.64 -18.66
C LYS A 70 -1.82 3.43 -17.33
N THR A 71 -3.11 3.74 -17.31
CA THR A 71 -3.95 3.54 -16.13
C THR A 71 -4.82 2.32 -16.33
N SER A 72 -4.87 1.44 -15.33
CA SER A 72 -5.75 0.27 -15.30
C SER A 72 -6.49 0.19 -13.96
N SER A 73 -7.63 -0.49 -13.90
CA SER A 73 -8.36 -0.69 -12.65
C SER A 73 -9.08 -2.03 -12.60
N GLY A 74 -9.37 -2.49 -11.39
CA GLY A 74 -9.90 -3.83 -11.20
C GLY A 74 -10.12 -4.23 -9.75
N SER A 75 -10.23 -5.53 -9.51
CA SER A 75 -10.24 -6.14 -8.18
C SER A 75 -8.97 -6.94 -7.93
N PHE A 76 -8.57 -6.97 -6.67
CA PHE A 76 -7.43 -7.71 -6.17
C PHE A 76 -7.86 -8.57 -4.99
N GLU A 77 -7.56 -9.85 -5.06
CA GLU A 77 -7.75 -10.81 -3.99
C GLU A 77 -6.43 -11.54 -3.72
N PHE A 78 -6.17 -11.86 -2.45
CA PHE A 78 -5.05 -12.73 -2.11
C PHE A 78 -5.37 -13.65 -0.96
N GLN A 79 -4.64 -14.76 -0.92
CA GLN A 79 -4.59 -15.68 0.20
C GLN A 79 -3.16 -16.20 0.35
N ARG A 80 -2.58 -15.95 1.53
CA ARG A 80 -1.21 -16.39 1.82
C ARG A 80 -1.18 -17.89 2.12
N PRO A 81 -0.07 -18.57 1.78
CA PRO A 81 1.05 -18.08 0.98
C PRO A 81 0.80 -18.19 -0.54
N GLY A 82 1.31 -17.22 -1.29
CA GLY A 82 1.56 -17.36 -2.73
C GLY A 82 0.34 -17.37 -3.66
N LYS A 83 -0.89 -17.19 -3.17
CA LYS A 83 -2.09 -17.10 -4.00
C LYS A 83 -2.58 -15.68 -4.11
N PHE A 84 -2.83 -15.25 -5.35
CA PHE A 84 -3.47 -13.98 -5.61
C PHE A 84 -4.22 -13.99 -6.93
N ARG A 85 -5.13 -13.03 -7.09
CA ARG A 85 -5.88 -12.80 -8.31
C ARG A 85 -5.99 -11.30 -8.55
N PHE A 86 -5.64 -10.86 -9.75
CA PHE A 86 -6.02 -9.57 -10.29
C PHE A 86 -7.03 -9.78 -11.41
N ASP A 87 -8.17 -9.11 -11.32
CA ASP A 87 -9.10 -8.97 -12.42
C ASP A 87 -9.09 -7.52 -12.90
N TYR A 88 -8.39 -7.26 -13.98
CA TYR A 88 -8.37 -5.99 -14.69
C TYR A 88 -9.68 -5.83 -15.46
N ARG A 89 -10.35 -4.69 -15.27
CA ARG A 89 -11.62 -4.35 -15.92
C ARG A 89 -11.49 -3.22 -16.93
N LYS A 90 -10.48 -2.37 -16.78
CA LYS A 90 -10.22 -1.22 -17.67
C LYS A 90 -8.72 -1.04 -17.86
N PRO A 91 -8.28 -0.56 -19.03
CA PRO A 91 -9.07 -0.40 -20.27
C PRO A 91 -9.29 -1.74 -21.00
N PHE A 92 -8.46 -2.74 -20.71
CA PHE A 92 -8.54 -4.08 -21.28
C PHE A 92 -8.91 -5.08 -20.19
N VAL A 93 -9.64 -6.13 -20.57
CA VAL A 93 -10.07 -7.16 -19.62
C VAL A 93 -9.00 -8.24 -19.57
N GLN A 94 -8.33 -8.33 -18.42
CA GLN A 94 -7.25 -9.28 -18.20
C GLN A 94 -7.37 -9.90 -16.82
N THR A 95 -6.98 -11.17 -16.70
CA THR A 95 -6.94 -11.86 -15.42
C THR A 95 -5.55 -12.38 -15.17
N LEU A 96 -4.97 -12.05 -14.01
CA LEU A 96 -3.70 -12.60 -13.54
C LEU A 96 -3.96 -13.43 -12.27
N VAL A 97 -3.77 -14.76 -12.34
CA VAL A 97 -3.97 -15.67 -11.21
C VAL A 97 -2.68 -16.36 -10.84
N ALA A 98 -2.31 -16.26 -9.58
CA ALA A 98 -1.31 -17.07 -8.92
C ALA A 98 -2.04 -18.13 -8.07
N ASP A 99 -1.90 -19.41 -8.43
CA ASP A 99 -2.61 -20.51 -7.78
C ASP A 99 -1.80 -21.21 -6.65
N GLY A 100 -0.54 -20.82 -6.48
CA GLY A 100 0.46 -21.41 -5.58
C GLY A 100 1.56 -22.18 -6.31
N GLN A 101 1.38 -22.50 -7.60
CA GLN A 101 2.34 -23.18 -8.46
C GLN A 101 2.58 -22.44 -9.79
N THR A 102 1.51 -21.96 -10.42
CA THR A 102 1.50 -21.38 -11.77
C THR A 102 0.94 -19.96 -11.74
N LEU A 103 1.61 -19.06 -12.46
CA LEU A 103 1.11 -17.73 -12.77
C LEU A 103 0.44 -17.80 -14.13
N TRP A 104 -0.88 -17.63 -14.13
CA TRP A 104 -1.73 -17.57 -15.31
C TRP A 104 -2.01 -16.11 -15.64
N LEU A 105 -1.69 -15.70 -16.86
CA LEU A 105 -2.14 -14.44 -17.42
C LEU A 105 -3.10 -14.74 -18.57
N HIS A 106 -4.33 -14.27 -18.46
CA HIS A 106 -5.33 -14.38 -19.51
C HIS A 106 -5.63 -12.98 -20.04
N ASP A 107 -5.31 -12.77 -21.31
CA ASP A 107 -5.77 -11.61 -22.08
C ASP A 107 -7.07 -12.01 -22.79
N GLN A 108 -8.20 -11.45 -22.36
CA GLN A 108 -9.51 -11.86 -22.88
C GLN A 108 -9.74 -11.36 -24.30
N ASP A 109 -9.18 -10.19 -24.64
CA ASP A 109 -9.37 -9.57 -25.95
C ASP A 109 -8.60 -10.36 -27.03
N LEU A 110 -7.43 -10.91 -26.66
CA LEU A 110 -6.65 -11.80 -27.52
C LEU A 110 -7.06 -13.27 -27.42
N ASN A 111 -7.93 -13.62 -26.46
CA ASN A 111 -8.26 -15.00 -26.10
C ASN A 111 -6.99 -15.87 -25.91
N GLN A 112 -6.00 -15.32 -25.21
CA GLN A 112 -4.69 -15.94 -25.04
C GLN A 112 -4.36 -16.10 -23.55
N VAL A 113 -3.89 -17.29 -23.19
CA VAL A 113 -3.46 -17.64 -21.84
C VAL A 113 -1.97 -17.92 -21.84
N THR A 114 -1.22 -17.21 -21.02
CA THR A 114 0.19 -17.53 -20.73
C THR A 114 0.29 -18.17 -19.35
N ALA A 115 0.97 -19.30 -19.25
CA ALA A 115 1.17 -20.02 -18.01
C ALA A 115 2.66 -20.19 -17.72
N ARG A 116 3.14 -19.68 -16.58
CA ARG A 116 4.56 -19.75 -16.18
C ARG A 116 4.72 -20.25 -14.75
N PRO A 117 5.78 -21.00 -14.42
CA PRO A 117 6.03 -21.40 -13.04
C PRO A 117 6.19 -20.17 -12.14
N GLN A 118 5.44 -20.09 -11.04
CA GLN A 118 5.47 -18.93 -10.15
C GLN A 118 6.88 -18.65 -9.63
N SER A 119 7.63 -19.69 -9.29
CA SER A 119 9.01 -19.57 -8.79
C SER A 119 9.94 -18.77 -9.71
N GLN A 120 9.64 -18.65 -11.01
CA GLN A 120 10.47 -17.93 -11.98
C GLN A 120 10.01 -16.47 -12.23
N VAL A 121 8.75 -16.15 -11.96
CA VAL A 121 8.13 -14.89 -12.43
C VAL A 121 7.54 -14.04 -11.33
N LEU A 122 7.31 -14.62 -10.14
CA LEU A 122 6.59 -13.95 -9.06
C LEU A 122 7.27 -12.65 -8.65
N GLY A 123 8.61 -12.66 -8.56
CA GLY A 123 9.43 -11.51 -8.15
C GLY A 123 9.30 -10.28 -9.05
N ALA A 124 8.74 -10.41 -10.25
CA ALA A 124 8.50 -9.29 -11.16
C ALA A 124 7.15 -8.59 -10.95
N THR A 125 6.27 -9.10 -10.08
CA THR A 125 4.94 -8.51 -9.85
C THR A 125 4.89 -7.75 -8.51
N PRO A 126 4.33 -6.52 -8.47
CA PRO A 126 4.22 -5.74 -7.24
C PRO A 126 3.56 -6.46 -6.06
N ALA A 127 2.48 -7.19 -6.34
CA ALA A 127 1.66 -7.82 -5.31
C ALA A 127 2.23 -9.13 -4.79
N ALA A 128 3.04 -9.80 -5.60
CA ALA A 128 3.76 -11.00 -5.16
C ALA A 128 4.63 -10.73 -3.94
N LEU A 129 5.28 -9.56 -3.88
CA LEU A 129 6.13 -9.21 -2.76
C LEU A 129 5.37 -9.12 -1.45
N LEU A 130 4.07 -8.80 -1.49
CA LEU A 130 3.23 -8.83 -0.30
C LEU A 130 2.68 -10.23 -0.02
N THR A 131 2.39 -11.03 -1.05
CA THR A 131 1.57 -12.25 -0.92
C THR A 131 2.38 -13.54 -0.89
N SER A 132 3.64 -13.53 -1.34
CA SER A 132 4.53 -14.69 -1.39
C SER A 132 4.95 -15.17 -0.01
N ALA A 133 5.22 -14.24 0.89
CA ALA A 133 5.76 -14.52 2.21
C ALA A 133 4.68 -14.62 3.28
N SER A 134 4.92 -15.52 4.23
CA SER A 134 4.08 -15.74 5.41
C SER A 134 4.19 -14.62 6.45
N ASP A 135 5.33 -13.92 6.47
CA ASP A 135 5.68 -12.87 7.42
C ASP A 135 6.85 -12.02 6.89
N LEU A 136 7.16 -10.94 7.61
CA LEU A 136 8.23 -10.01 7.26
C LEU A 136 9.63 -10.63 7.36
N GLN A 137 9.85 -11.64 8.22
CA GLN A 137 11.16 -12.27 8.40
C GLN A 137 11.54 -13.11 7.18
N ALA A 138 10.57 -13.77 6.56
CA ALA A 138 10.78 -14.47 5.30
C ALA A 138 11.22 -13.50 4.19
N LEU A 139 10.62 -12.31 4.08
CA LEU A 139 11.02 -11.31 3.08
C LEU A 139 12.38 -10.67 3.36
N LYS A 140 12.79 -10.57 4.64
CA LYS A 140 14.09 -10.00 5.02
C LYS A 140 15.29 -10.79 4.47
N LYS A 141 15.09 -12.00 3.95
CA LYS A 141 16.11 -12.78 3.24
C LYS A 141 16.43 -12.20 1.86
N ASP A 142 15.46 -11.56 1.23
CA ASP A 142 15.58 -11.06 -0.15
C ASP A 142 15.54 -9.54 -0.21
N PHE A 143 15.01 -8.87 0.82
CA PHE A 143 14.80 -7.43 0.87
C PHE A 143 15.32 -6.81 2.18
N GLN A 144 15.99 -5.67 2.04
CA GLN A 144 16.18 -4.74 3.14
C GLN A 144 14.94 -3.83 3.27
N PHE A 145 14.46 -3.66 4.50
CA PHE A 145 13.32 -2.80 4.80
C PHE A 145 13.76 -1.57 5.59
N THR A 146 13.36 -0.39 5.12
CA THR A 146 13.67 0.89 5.73
C THR A 146 12.38 1.70 5.93
N PRO A 147 12.08 2.17 7.14
CA PRO A 147 10.99 3.12 7.35
C PRO A 147 11.22 4.41 6.56
N GLU A 148 10.15 4.99 6.03
CA GLU A 148 10.18 6.23 5.26
C GLU A 148 9.26 7.26 5.93
N PRO A 149 9.50 8.58 5.72
CA PRO A 149 8.67 9.61 6.32
C PRO A 149 7.18 9.45 6.02
N ASP A 150 6.36 9.61 7.06
CA ASP A 150 4.90 9.65 6.93
C ASP A 150 4.48 10.75 5.96
N ARG A 151 3.56 10.43 5.04
CA ARG A 151 2.96 11.40 4.11
C ARG A 151 1.60 10.92 3.63
N ASP A 152 0.73 11.87 3.30
CA ASP A 152 -0.63 11.62 2.80
C ASP A 152 -1.49 10.79 3.79
N GLY A 153 -1.19 10.88 5.09
CA GLY A 153 -1.84 10.10 6.14
C GLY A 153 -1.47 8.62 6.14
N LEU A 154 -0.36 8.25 5.49
CA LEU A 154 0.16 6.88 5.40
C LEU A 154 1.53 6.76 6.06
N GLN A 155 1.77 5.60 6.65
CA GLN A 155 3.07 5.17 7.11
C GLN A 155 3.75 4.39 6.00
N TRP A 156 5.01 4.71 5.72
CA TRP A 156 5.71 4.20 4.56
C TRP A 156 6.88 3.29 4.95
N VAL A 157 7.04 2.22 4.18
CA VAL A 157 8.22 1.35 4.25
C VAL A 157 8.76 1.15 2.84
N ARG A 158 10.06 1.32 2.67
CA ARG A 158 10.76 0.91 1.46
C ARG A 158 11.31 -0.49 1.63
N ALA A 159 11.05 -1.37 0.67
CA ALA A 159 11.72 -2.65 0.49
C ALA A 159 12.68 -2.54 -0.71
N THR A 160 13.96 -2.76 -0.47
CA THR A 160 15.01 -2.75 -1.49
C THR A 160 15.57 -4.16 -1.63
N PRO A 161 15.56 -4.78 -2.82
CA PRO A 161 16.17 -6.09 -3.03
C PRO A 161 17.64 -6.08 -2.60
N GLN A 162 18.09 -7.13 -1.94
CA GLN A 162 19.49 -7.31 -1.59
C GLN A 162 20.33 -7.71 -2.83
N ALA A 163 19.72 -8.37 -3.80
CA ALA A 163 20.33 -8.69 -5.09
C ALA A 163 20.10 -7.55 -6.11
N PRO A 164 21.16 -6.90 -6.65
CA PRO A 164 21.02 -5.70 -7.46
C PRO A 164 20.52 -5.96 -8.89
N ASP A 165 20.69 -7.17 -9.42
CA ASP A 165 20.40 -7.52 -10.82
C ASP A 165 18.97 -8.04 -11.03
N GLY A 166 18.10 -7.88 -10.03
CA GLY A 166 16.71 -8.31 -10.10
C GLY A 166 15.84 -7.47 -11.04
N PRO A 167 14.64 -7.96 -11.37
CA PRO A 167 13.66 -7.19 -12.16
C PRO A 167 13.12 -5.97 -11.39
N VAL A 168 13.17 -5.99 -10.06
CA VAL A 168 12.69 -4.91 -9.19
C VAL A 168 13.89 -4.12 -8.67
N ARG A 169 13.76 -2.79 -8.61
CA ARG A 169 14.75 -1.90 -7.98
C ARG A 169 14.32 -1.48 -6.58
N SER A 170 13.05 -1.14 -6.38
CA SER A 170 12.51 -0.85 -5.05
C SER A 170 11.00 -0.97 -5.01
N VAL A 171 10.46 -1.20 -3.81
CA VAL A 171 9.03 -1.15 -3.52
C VAL A 171 8.79 -0.23 -2.35
N MET A 172 7.85 0.71 -2.47
CA MET A 172 7.30 1.42 -1.32
C MET A 172 5.91 0.87 -0.98
N VAL A 173 5.70 0.59 0.29
CA VAL A 173 4.43 0.13 0.84
C VAL A 173 3.86 1.23 1.71
N GLY A 174 2.68 1.74 1.33
CA GLY A 174 1.93 2.73 2.09
C GLY A 174 0.80 2.05 2.86
N LEU A 175 0.86 2.11 4.19
CA LEU A 175 -0.10 1.50 5.10
C LEU A 175 -0.82 2.55 5.92
N ARG A 176 -2.04 2.24 6.34
CA ARG A 176 -2.81 3.04 7.29
C ARG A 176 -3.22 2.18 8.48
N ALA A 177 -3.12 2.73 9.69
CA ALA A 177 -3.71 2.10 10.86
C ALA A 177 -5.25 2.19 10.78
N ALA A 178 -5.94 1.07 10.92
CA ALA A 178 -7.40 1.01 10.98
C ALA A 178 -7.87 0.21 12.19
N ALA A 179 -9.16 0.33 12.53
CA ALA A 179 -9.75 -0.31 13.71
C ALA A 179 -9.61 -1.84 13.71
N ASN A 180 -9.59 -2.46 12.52
CA ASN A 180 -9.50 -3.91 12.33
C ASN A 180 -8.09 -4.38 11.96
N GLY A 181 -7.07 -3.57 12.30
CA GLY A 181 -5.67 -3.81 11.94
C GLY A 181 -5.20 -2.93 10.78
N PRO A 182 -3.96 -3.10 10.31
CA PRO A 182 -3.41 -2.29 9.24
C PRO A 182 -4.08 -2.54 7.90
N GLU A 183 -4.31 -1.47 7.15
CA GLU A 183 -4.79 -1.51 5.77
C GLU A 183 -3.67 -1.20 4.80
N LEU A 184 -3.56 -2.01 3.73
CA LEU A 184 -2.72 -1.71 2.59
C LEU A 184 -3.41 -0.66 1.72
N VAL A 185 -2.77 0.50 1.53
CA VAL A 185 -3.33 1.59 0.73
C VAL A 185 -2.58 1.78 -0.58
N VAL A 186 -1.26 1.67 -0.57
CA VAL A 186 -0.43 1.89 -1.77
C VAL A 186 0.68 0.86 -1.88
N LEU A 187 0.92 0.42 -3.11
CA LEU A 187 2.18 -0.19 -3.55
C LEU A 187 2.77 0.64 -4.68
N ASP A 188 4.02 1.07 -4.52
CA ASP A 188 4.76 1.80 -5.54
C ASP A 188 6.02 1.02 -5.90
N VAL A 189 6.05 0.45 -7.11
CA VAL A 189 7.15 -0.41 -7.55
C VAL A 189 7.92 0.26 -8.65
N GLN A 190 9.23 0.33 -8.46
CA GLN A 190 10.16 0.71 -9.51
C GLN A 190 10.92 -0.52 -9.97
N ASP A 191 10.87 -0.80 -11.27
CA ASP A 191 11.63 -1.89 -11.88
C ASP A 191 13.06 -1.45 -12.24
N SER A 192 13.92 -2.41 -12.62
CA SER A 192 15.32 -2.15 -12.99
C SER A 192 15.46 -1.36 -14.29
N LEU A 193 14.44 -1.37 -15.15
CA LEU A 193 14.36 -0.63 -16.41
C LEU A 193 13.87 0.82 -16.24
N GLY A 194 13.49 1.21 -15.02
CA GLY A 194 13.02 2.57 -14.68
C GLY A 194 11.52 2.78 -14.87
N GLN A 195 10.75 1.73 -15.16
CA GLN A 195 9.29 1.78 -15.12
C GLN A 195 8.82 1.92 -13.67
N ARG A 196 7.79 2.73 -13.46
CA ARG A 196 7.12 2.88 -12.16
C ARG A 196 5.69 2.36 -12.26
N SER A 197 5.30 1.48 -11.35
CA SER A 197 3.94 0.95 -11.23
C SER A 197 3.37 1.31 -9.86
N LEU A 198 2.46 2.29 -9.85
CA LEU A 198 1.76 2.75 -8.65
C LEU A 198 0.38 2.08 -8.58
N LEU A 199 0.17 1.20 -7.60
CA LEU A 199 -1.12 0.59 -7.29
C LEU A 199 -1.71 1.25 -6.04
N THR A 200 -2.90 1.81 -6.18
CA THR A 200 -3.68 2.37 -5.08
C THR A 200 -4.88 1.48 -4.82
N PHE A 201 -5.05 1.06 -3.57
CA PHE A 201 -6.13 0.18 -3.15
C PHE A 201 -7.26 0.94 -2.47
N SER A 202 -8.49 0.46 -2.63
CA SER A 202 -9.68 0.97 -1.97
C SER A 202 -10.61 -0.17 -1.56
N ALA A 203 -11.51 0.12 -0.60
CA ALA A 203 -12.42 -0.85 0.01
C ALA A 203 -11.68 -2.14 0.44
N PHE A 204 -10.56 -1.96 1.14
CA PHE A 204 -9.74 -3.07 1.58
C PHE A 204 -10.47 -3.84 2.69
N ALA A 205 -10.70 -5.13 2.46
CA ALA A 205 -11.22 -6.06 3.44
C ALA A 205 -10.10 -7.01 3.85
N THR A 206 -9.78 -7.02 5.15
CA THR A 206 -8.81 -7.95 5.73
C THR A 206 -9.51 -9.24 6.13
N ASN A 207 -8.91 -10.37 5.79
CA ASN A 207 -9.41 -11.72 6.10
C ASN A 207 -10.85 -12.02 5.65
N PRO A 208 -11.28 -11.62 4.42
CA PRO A 208 -12.59 -12.02 3.92
C PRO A 208 -12.62 -13.54 3.73
N VAL A 209 -13.83 -14.11 3.83
CA VAL A 209 -14.08 -15.51 3.44
C VAL A 209 -14.01 -15.59 1.92
N LEU A 210 -12.94 -16.17 1.40
CA LEU A 210 -12.74 -16.40 -0.03
C LEU A 210 -13.01 -17.88 -0.36
N PRO A 211 -13.86 -18.19 -1.34
CA PRO A 211 -14.01 -19.55 -1.84
C PRO A 211 -12.67 -20.12 -2.33
N ALA A 212 -12.43 -21.41 -2.13
CA ALA A 212 -11.22 -22.06 -2.63
C ALA A 212 -11.05 -21.94 -4.15
N SER A 213 -12.16 -21.80 -4.89
CA SER A 213 -12.18 -21.60 -6.34
C SER A 213 -11.69 -20.24 -6.81
N THR A 214 -11.53 -19.25 -5.91
CA THR A 214 -11.08 -17.89 -6.29
C THR A 214 -9.73 -17.90 -7.02
N PHE A 215 -8.82 -18.78 -6.60
CA PHE A 215 -7.47 -18.87 -7.16
C PHE A 215 -7.28 -20.04 -8.12
N VAL A 216 -8.36 -20.73 -8.51
CA VAL A 216 -8.31 -21.80 -9.50
C VAL A 216 -8.52 -21.18 -10.87
N PHE A 217 -7.52 -21.25 -11.74
CA PHE A 217 -7.65 -20.81 -13.13
C PHE A 217 -7.96 -21.99 -14.05
N LYS A 218 -8.96 -21.83 -14.90
CA LYS A 218 -9.28 -22.74 -15.99
C LYS A 218 -9.26 -21.94 -17.29
N ALA A 219 -8.41 -22.36 -18.23
CA ALA A 219 -8.37 -21.74 -19.54
C ALA A 219 -9.75 -21.84 -20.22
N PRO A 220 -10.27 -20.75 -20.82
CA PRO A 220 -11.50 -20.80 -21.60
C PRO A 220 -11.39 -21.77 -22.77
N ALA A 221 -12.52 -22.28 -23.23
CA ALA A 221 -12.56 -23.10 -24.43
C ALA A 221 -12.05 -22.29 -25.63
N GLY A 222 -11.14 -22.86 -26.41
CA GLY A 222 -10.58 -22.23 -27.60
C GLY A 222 -9.53 -21.14 -27.34
N ALA A 223 -9.14 -20.89 -26.09
CA ALA A 223 -8.03 -19.99 -25.80
C ALA A 223 -6.68 -20.61 -26.22
N ASP A 224 -5.80 -19.79 -26.79
CA ASP A 224 -4.42 -20.21 -27.09
C ASP A 224 -3.59 -20.25 -25.80
N VAL A 225 -3.08 -21.43 -25.44
CA VAL A 225 -2.36 -21.63 -24.17
C VAL A 225 -0.86 -21.76 -24.44
N ILE A 226 -0.12 -20.74 -24.04
CA ILE A 226 1.33 -20.66 -24.21
C ILE A 226 2.04 -20.98 -22.89
N ARG A 227 3.03 -21.87 -22.96
CA ARG A 227 3.93 -22.26 -21.86
C ARG A 227 5.38 -22.04 -22.29
N PRO A 228 5.88 -20.81 -22.17
CA PRO A 228 7.25 -20.45 -22.57
C PRO A 228 8.30 -20.98 -21.59
#